data_AF-A0A661S0B8-F1
#
_entry.id   AF-A0A661S0B8-F1
#
_cell.length_a   1.000
_cell.length_b   1.000
_cell.length_c   1.000
_cell.angle_alpha   90.00
_cell.angle_beta   90.00
_cell.angle_gamma   90.00
#
_symmetry.space_group_name_H-M   'P 1'
#
loop_
_entity.id
_entity.type
_entity.pdbx_description
1 polymer ?
#
loop_
_entity_poly.entity_id
_entity_poly.type
_entity_poly.pdbx_seq_one_letter_code
_entity_poly.pdbx_strand_id
1 'polypeptide(L)'
;MKCPGQDTQYWNKDAIFETECPECGHLMEFFKDDATRRCGNCKKKIVNPKMDFGCASYCKFAEQCLGTLPEEFVAKRDDLLKDRVAVETKRYLGTDFKRIGHVAKVANFAEKIGKKEKANLAVVLC
;
A
#
# COMPACT_ATOMS: atom_id res chain seq x y z
N MET A 1 15.98 4.32 -4.45
CA MET A 1 15.39 3.08 -3.88
C MET A 1 14.99 2.20 -5.05
N LYS A 2 15.19 0.87 -4.99
CA LYS A 2 14.94 -0.04 -6.13
C LYS A 2 13.69 -0.87 -5.80
N CYS A 3 12.63 -0.79 -6.59
CA CYS A 3 11.40 -1.55 -6.32
C CYS A 3 11.57 -3.02 -6.75
N PRO A 4 11.00 -3.99 -6.01
CA PRO A 4 10.92 -5.37 -6.45
C PRO A 4 10.19 -5.44 -7.80
N GLY A 5 10.81 -6.04 -8.83
CA GLY A 5 10.24 -6.13 -10.18
C GLY A 5 10.68 -5.03 -11.16
N GLN A 6 11.54 -4.08 -10.76
CA GLN A 6 12.19 -3.12 -11.67
C GLN A 6 13.55 -3.63 -12.17
N ASP A 7 13.59 -4.89 -12.60
CA ASP A 7 14.81 -5.42 -13.21
C ASP A 7 14.91 -4.97 -14.67
N THR A 8 15.95 -4.20 -14.98
CA THR A 8 16.22 -3.65 -16.32
C THR A 8 16.65 -4.74 -17.30
N GLN A 9 17.03 -5.93 -16.82
CA GLN A 9 17.54 -7.01 -17.66
C GLN A 9 16.48 -7.58 -18.63
N TYR A 10 15.18 -7.41 -18.33
CA TYR A 10 14.07 -7.91 -19.15
C TYR A 10 13.29 -6.77 -19.84
N TRP A 11 13.92 -5.62 -20.07
CA TRP A 11 13.24 -4.48 -20.68
C TRP A 11 13.17 -4.59 -22.19
N ASN A 12 11.98 -4.30 -22.70
CA ASN A 12 11.67 -4.30 -24.13
C ASN A 12 11.44 -2.85 -24.57
N LYS A 13 11.13 -2.64 -25.86
CA LYS A 13 10.75 -1.32 -26.39
C LYS A 13 9.57 -0.67 -25.64
N ASP A 14 8.74 -1.48 -24.99
CA ASP A 14 7.59 -1.03 -24.18
C ASP A 14 7.99 -0.50 -22.79
N ALA A 15 9.29 -0.49 -22.44
CA ALA A 15 9.77 0.03 -21.16
C ALA A 15 9.73 1.56 -21.07
N ILE A 16 9.53 2.25 -22.20
CA ILE A 16 9.36 3.70 -22.29
C ILE A 16 8.01 3.96 -22.95
N PHE A 17 7.24 4.89 -22.39
CA PHE A 17 6.00 5.32 -23.02
C PHE A 17 5.76 6.81 -22.83
N GLU A 18 5.05 7.41 -23.76
CA GLU A 18 4.64 8.80 -23.70
C GLU A 18 3.24 8.94 -23.11
N THR A 19 3.03 10.00 -22.36
CA THR A 19 1.74 10.40 -21.80
C THR A 19 1.66 11.92 -21.73
N GLU A 20 0.46 12.46 -21.81
CA GLU A 20 0.24 13.89 -21.62
C GLU A 20 0.26 14.25 -20.13
N CYS A 21 0.79 15.43 -19.82
CA CYS A 21 0.73 15.99 -18.49
C CYS A 21 -0.72 16.38 -18.16
N PRO A 22 -1.34 15.82 -17.10
CA PRO A 22 -2.74 16.12 -16.75
C PRO A 22 -2.97 17.60 -16.34
N GLU A 23 -1.90 18.34 -16.09
CA GLU A 23 -1.93 19.73 -15.62
C GLU A 23 -1.76 20.75 -16.75
N CYS A 24 -1.08 20.40 -17.84
CA CYS A 24 -0.77 21.36 -18.91
C CYS A 24 -0.79 20.78 -20.33
N GLY A 25 -1.14 19.50 -20.49
CA GLY A 25 -1.22 18.82 -21.79
C GLY A 25 0.12 18.56 -22.47
N HIS A 26 1.25 18.93 -21.86
CA HIS A 26 2.57 18.73 -22.45
C HIS A 26 2.91 17.25 -22.52
N LEU A 27 3.46 16.81 -23.67
CA LEU A 27 3.97 15.45 -23.84
C LEU A 27 5.11 15.17 -22.86
N MET A 28 5.02 14.03 -22.18
CA MET A 28 6.02 13.57 -21.23
C MET A 28 6.32 12.10 -21.45
N GLU A 29 7.59 11.76 -21.41
CA GLU A 29 8.06 10.38 -21.43
C GLU A 29 8.18 9.84 -20.02
N PHE A 30 7.71 8.62 -19.78
CA PHE A 30 7.96 7.88 -18.55
C PHE A 30 8.68 6.58 -18.87
N PHE A 31 9.61 6.23 -17.99
CA PHE A 31 10.13 4.87 -17.90
C PHE A 31 9.19 4.02 -17.03
N LYS A 32 9.17 2.71 -17.27
CA LYS A 32 8.37 1.76 -16.50
C LYS A 32 8.73 1.73 -15.01
N ASP A 33 9.95 2.14 -14.65
CA ASP A 33 10.42 2.24 -13.28
C ASP A 33 10.30 3.64 -12.66
N ASP A 34 10.10 4.68 -13.47
CA ASP A 34 9.85 6.03 -13.00
C ASP A 34 8.50 6.07 -12.29
N ALA A 35 8.51 6.10 -10.95
CA ALA A 35 7.28 6.29 -10.18
C ALA A 35 6.68 7.69 -10.39
N THR A 36 7.54 8.69 -10.57
CA THR A 36 7.14 10.08 -10.75
C THR A 36 8.14 10.83 -11.60
N ARG A 37 7.66 11.77 -12.43
CA ARG A 37 8.52 12.64 -13.24
C ARG A 37 8.05 14.09 -13.18
N ARG A 38 8.98 15.04 -13.28
CA ARG A 38 8.63 16.47 -13.36
C ARG A 38 8.31 16.84 -14.80
N CYS A 39 7.19 17.52 -15.01
CA CYS A 39 6.85 18.05 -16.33
C CYS A 39 7.88 19.09 -16.78
N GLY A 40 8.35 18.99 -18.02
CA GLY A 40 9.27 19.97 -18.61
C GLY A 40 8.69 21.38 -18.67
N ASN A 41 7.38 21.49 -18.93
CA ASN A 41 6.64 22.74 -19.07
C ASN A 41 6.20 23.33 -17.72
N CYS A 42 5.25 22.69 -17.03
CA CYS A 42 4.66 23.24 -15.79
C CYS A 42 5.46 22.94 -14.52
N LYS A 43 6.56 22.19 -14.59
CA LYS A 43 7.44 21.78 -13.48
C LYS A 43 6.78 20.98 -12.34
N LYS A 44 5.47 20.71 -12.41
CA LYS A 44 4.76 19.87 -11.44
C LYS A 44 5.25 18.41 -11.52
N LYS A 45 5.23 17.74 -10.37
CA LYS A 45 5.58 16.32 -10.23
C LYS A 45 4.35 15.49 -10.57
N ILE A 46 4.45 14.67 -11.60
CA ILE A 46 3.36 13.84 -12.11
C ILE A 46 3.68 12.38 -11.80
N VAL A 47 2.66 11.65 -11.34
CA VAL A 47 2.75 10.22 -11.03
C VAL A 47 2.59 9.43 -12.32
N ASN A 48 3.36 8.35 -12.47
CA ASN A 48 3.29 7.47 -13.63
C ASN A 48 1.93 6.77 -13.69
N PRO A 49 1.10 7.00 -14.73
CA PRO A 49 -0.25 6.45 -14.82
C PRO A 49 -0.30 4.94 -15.13
N LYS A 50 0.78 4.36 -15.66
CA LYS A 50 0.88 2.92 -15.95
C LYS A 50 1.56 2.13 -14.85
N MET A 51 2.01 2.78 -13.78
CA MET A 51 2.68 2.10 -12.68
C MET A 51 1.66 1.46 -11.75
N ASP A 52 1.81 0.16 -11.49
CA ASP A 52 0.98 -0.56 -10.54
C ASP A 52 1.44 -0.25 -9.10
N PHE A 53 0.63 0.54 -8.40
CA PHE A 53 0.84 0.87 -6.99
C PHE A 53 0.25 -0.15 -6.03
N GLY A 54 -0.06 -1.38 -6.47
CA GLY A 54 -0.39 -2.50 -5.58
C GLY A 54 0.66 -2.68 -4.47
N CYS A 55 1.93 -2.36 -4.74
CA CYS A 55 3.00 -2.37 -3.74
C CYS A 55 2.86 -1.31 -2.63
N ALA A 56 2.18 -0.19 -2.89
CA ALA A 56 1.96 0.87 -1.91
C ALA A 56 1.11 0.38 -0.72
N SER A 57 0.27 -0.63 -0.93
CA SER A 57 -0.55 -1.24 0.12
C SER A 57 0.27 -1.95 1.21
N TYR A 58 1.52 -2.34 0.95
CA TYR A 58 2.36 -3.02 1.95
C TYR A 58 3.76 -2.42 2.11
N CYS A 59 4.18 -1.53 1.22
CA CYS A 59 5.48 -0.86 1.31
C CYS A 59 5.50 0.20 2.43
N LYS A 60 6.56 0.21 3.26
CA LYS A 60 6.75 1.22 4.32
C LYS A 60 7.19 2.60 3.82
N PHE A 61 7.62 2.69 2.56
CA PHE A 61 8.09 3.93 1.92
C PHE A 61 7.05 4.49 0.93
N ALA A 62 5.82 3.96 0.94
CA ALA A 62 4.79 4.29 -0.03
C ALA A 62 4.44 5.79 -0.02
N GLU A 63 4.38 6.43 1.16
CA GLU A 63 4.15 7.87 1.31
C GLU A 63 5.26 8.72 0.67
N GLN A 64 6.51 8.26 0.70
CA GLN A 64 7.61 9.00 0.07
C GLN A 64 7.55 8.88 -1.47
N CYS A 65 6.96 7.79 -1.97
CA CYS A 65 6.83 7.49 -3.40
C CYS A 65 5.63 8.21 -4.03
N LEU A 66 4.44 8.04 -3.45
CA LEU A 66 3.18 8.58 -3.94
C LEU A 66 2.88 9.99 -3.43
N GLY A 67 3.66 10.48 -2.46
CA GLY A 67 3.30 11.67 -1.69
C GLY A 67 2.30 11.31 -0.59
N THR A 68 1.41 12.23 -0.24
CA THR A 68 0.35 11.96 0.73
C THR A 68 -0.58 10.87 0.21
N LEU A 69 -0.44 9.67 0.76
CA LEU A 69 -1.46 8.64 0.60
C LEU A 69 -2.74 9.14 1.27
N PRO A 70 -3.90 9.04 0.61
CA PRO A 70 -5.18 9.29 1.28
C PRO A 70 -5.28 8.40 2.53
N GLU A 71 -5.76 8.94 3.65
CA GLU A 71 -5.93 8.19 4.90
C GLU A 71 -6.76 6.90 4.70
N GLU A 72 -7.69 6.92 3.74
CA GLU A 72 -8.49 5.76 3.31
C GLU A 72 -7.63 4.58 2.83
N PHE A 73 -6.50 4.83 2.17
CA PHE A 73 -5.59 3.77 1.69
C PHE A 73 -4.78 3.14 2.82
N VAL A 74 -4.40 3.92 3.82
CA VAL A 74 -3.66 3.42 5.00
C VAL A 74 -4.59 2.62 5.91
N ALA A 75 -5.80 3.12 6.17
CA ALA A 75 -6.81 2.39 6.93
C ALA A 75 -7.15 1.03 6.29
N LYS A 76 -7.29 1.00 4.96
CA LYS A 76 -7.58 -0.24 4.21
C LYS A 76 -6.45 -1.28 4.30
N ARG A 77 -5.20 -0.85 4.42
CA ARG A 77 -4.05 -1.74 4.62
C ARG A 77 -4.09 -2.42 6.00
N ASP A 78 -4.37 -1.65 7.05
CA ASP A 78 -4.40 -2.17 8.41
C ASP A 78 -5.58 -3.14 8.61
N ASP A 79 -6.72 -2.84 8.00
CA ASP A 79 -7.88 -3.73 7.98
C ASP A 79 -7.58 -5.07 7.26
N LEU A 80 -6.88 -5.04 6.11
CA LEU A 80 -6.48 -6.24 5.39
C LEU A 80 -5.58 -7.17 6.23
N LEU A 81 -4.69 -6.61 7.03
CA LEU A 81 -3.81 -7.40 7.90
C LEU A 81 -4.60 -8.03 9.06
N LYS A 82 -5.46 -7.25 9.71
CA LYS A 82 -6.36 -7.70 10.78
C LYS A 82 -7.23 -8.88 10.32
N ASP A 83 -7.83 -8.77 9.13
CA ASP A 83 -8.67 -9.81 8.56
C ASP A 83 -7.88 -11.09 8.26
N ARG A 84 -6.66 -10.96 7.73
CA ARG A 84 -5.78 -12.10 7.46
C ARG A 84 -5.40 -12.83 8.76
N VAL A 85 -5.01 -12.10 9.80
CA VAL A 85 -4.68 -12.69 11.11
C VAL A 85 -5.89 -13.41 11.71
N ALA A 86 -7.09 -12.82 11.60
CA ALA A 86 -8.31 -13.46 12.10
C ALA A 86 -8.61 -14.78 11.37
N VAL A 87 -8.39 -14.85 10.06
CA VAL A 87 -8.56 -16.08 9.27
C VAL A 87 -7.53 -17.15 9.67
N GLU A 88 -6.25 -16.79 9.76
CA GLU A 88 -5.18 -17.73 10.12
C GLU A 88 -5.34 -18.24 11.56
N THR A 89 -5.77 -17.39 12.49
CA THR A 89 -6.06 -17.80 13.88
C THR A 89 -7.19 -18.83 13.95
N LYS A 90 -8.26 -18.64 13.17
CA LYS A 90 -9.36 -19.62 13.07
C LYS A 90 -8.90 -20.93 12.46
N ARG A 91 -8.07 -20.88 11.41
CA ARG A 91 -7.48 -22.09 10.78
C ARG A 91 -6.61 -22.86 11.78
N TYR A 92 -5.74 -22.16 12.51
CA TYR A 92 -4.86 -22.75 13.52
C TYR A 92 -5.63 -23.40 14.67
N LEU A 93 -6.69 -22.75 15.16
CA LEU A 93 -7.51 -23.26 16.27
C LEU A 93 -8.55 -24.32 15.84
N GLY A 94 -8.79 -24.49 14.53
CA GLY A 94 -9.70 -25.48 13.99
C GLY A 94 -11.11 -25.36 14.56
N THR A 95 -11.57 -26.40 15.26
CA THR A 95 -12.92 -26.47 15.87
C THR A 95 -12.93 -26.16 17.37
N ASP A 96 -11.85 -25.61 17.94
CA ASP A 96 -11.85 -25.16 19.33
C ASP A 96 -12.61 -23.83 19.47
N PHE A 97 -13.94 -23.93 19.42
CA PHE A 97 -14.84 -22.77 19.50
C PHE A 97 -14.69 -21.99 20.80
N LYS A 98 -14.26 -22.65 21.89
CA LYS A 98 -14.03 -22.00 23.19
C LYS A 98 -12.84 -21.06 23.10
N ARG A 99 -11.70 -21.52 22.55
CA ARG A 99 -10.52 -20.67 22.34
C ARG A 99 -10.76 -19.60 21.28
N ILE A 100 -11.44 -19.92 20.19
CA ILE A 100 -11.81 -18.93 19.16
C ILE A 100 -12.65 -17.81 19.77
N GLY A 101 -13.68 -18.15 20.56
CA GLY A 101 -14.51 -17.17 21.25
C GLY A 101 -13.73 -16.32 22.26
N HIS A 102 -12.79 -16.93 22.97
CA HIS A 102 -11.91 -16.21 23.90
C HIS A 102 -10.99 -15.22 23.17
N VAL A 103 -10.28 -15.65 22.13
CA VAL A 103 -9.36 -14.80 21.36
C VAL A 103 -10.11 -13.64 20.70
N ALA A 104 -11.30 -13.88 20.14
CA ALA A 104 -12.13 -12.82 19.58
C ALA A 104 -12.56 -11.78 20.64
N LYS A 105 -12.85 -12.19 21.87
CA LYS A 105 -13.14 -11.27 22.98
C LYS A 105 -11.92 -10.45 23.37
N VAL A 106 -10.75 -11.09 23.50
CA VAL A 106 -9.49 -10.40 23.83
C VAL A 106 -9.12 -9.38 22.76
N ALA A 107 -9.20 -9.75 21.48
CA ALA A 107 -8.95 -8.85 20.36
C ALA A 107 -9.87 -7.62 20.40
N ASN A 108 -11.17 -7.80 20.70
CA ASN A 108 -12.11 -6.69 20.84
C ASN A 108 -11.74 -5.74 22.00
N PHE A 109 -11.26 -6.27 23.13
CA PHE A 109 -10.80 -5.43 24.23
C PHE A 109 -9.51 -4.68 23.86
N ALA A 110 -8.54 -5.38 23.26
CA ALA A 110 -7.29 -4.80 22.80
C ALA A 110 -7.52 -3.69 21.77
N GLU A 111 -8.44 -3.86 20.82
CA GLU A 111 -8.80 -2.83 19.85
C GLU A 111 -9.41 -1.59 20.51
N LYS A 112 -10.31 -1.76 21.49
CA LYS A 112 -10.92 -0.65 22.23
C LYS A 112 -9.87 0.14 23.01
N ILE A 113 -8.92 -0.54 23.64
CA ILE A 113 -7.82 0.09 24.37
C ILE A 113 -6.90 0.81 23.38
N GLY A 114 -6.47 0.13 22.31
CA GLY A 114 -5.59 0.69 21.29
C GLY A 114 -6.17 1.95 20.63
N LYS A 115 -7.48 1.98 20.35
CA LYS A 115 -8.17 3.18 19.84
C LYS A 115 -8.12 4.35 20.82
N LYS A 116 -8.29 4.10 22.12
CA LYS A 116 -8.22 5.15 23.16
C LYS A 116 -6.80 5.69 23.34
N GLU A 117 -5.82 4.80 23.35
CA GLU A 117 -4.40 5.12 23.53
C GLU A 117 -3.73 5.61 22.24
N LYS A 118 -4.47 5.71 21.12
CA LYS A 118 -3.94 6.00 19.78
C LYS A 118 -2.78 5.08 19.36
N ALA A 119 -2.84 3.82 19.80
CA ALA A 119 -1.85 2.80 19.46
C ALA A 119 -2.05 2.32 18.01
N ASN A 120 -0.98 1.79 17.41
CA ASN A 120 -1.05 1.16 16.10
C ASN A 120 -1.81 -0.18 16.19
N LEU A 121 -3.04 -0.22 15.67
CA LEU A 121 -3.91 -1.40 15.77
C LEU A 121 -3.39 -2.60 14.98
N ALA A 122 -2.66 -2.39 13.88
CA ALA A 122 -2.03 -3.47 13.14
C ALA A 122 -0.99 -4.19 14.00
N VAL A 123 -0.27 -3.49 14.86
CA VAL A 123 0.69 -4.11 15.80
C VAL A 123 -0.02 -4.76 16.99
N VAL A 124 -1.09 -4.15 17.49
CA VAL A 124 -1.81 -4.64 18.69
C VAL A 124 -2.60 -5.93 18.40
N LEU A 125 -3.04 -6.13 17.16
CA LEU A 125 -3.91 -7.24 16.77
C LEU A 125 -3.23 -8.37 15.99
N CYS A 126 -1.94 -8.25 15.66
CA CYS A 126 -1.13 -9.29 15.02
C CYS A 126 -0.27 -10.04 16.04
#